data_AF-A0A961YII6-F1
#
_entry.id   AF-A0A961YII6-F1
#
_cell.length_a   1.000
_cell.length_b   1.000
_cell.length_c   1.000
_cell.angle_alpha   90.00
_cell.angle_beta   90.00
_cell.angle_gamma   90.00
#
_symmetry.space_group_name_H-M   'P 1'
#
loop_
_entity.id
_entity.type
_entity.pdbx_description
1 polymer ?
#
loop_
_entity_poly.entity_id
_entity_poly.type
_entity_poly.pdbx_seq_one_letter_code
_entity_poly.pdbx_strand_id
1 'polypeptide(L)'
;MKAYLIVAMTGLIAGCATTNSSAPTGPEQGIWLRTDGQSGRNNPVLAQQFEVDKAACTYEGQVNQLCMTHRGYILVPQSQVEAKAAELRAAAEARGATY
;
A
#
# COMPACT_ATOMS: atom_id res chain seq x y z
N MET A 1 33.16 -24.56 -40.24
CA MET A 1 33.76 -23.93 -39.05
C MET A 1 33.67 -22.42 -39.19
N LYS A 2 32.76 -21.79 -38.45
CA LYS A 2 32.83 -20.36 -38.12
C LYS A 2 32.04 -20.20 -36.82
N ALA A 3 32.81 -20.06 -35.74
CA ALA A 3 32.31 -19.87 -34.39
C ALA A 3 31.74 -18.45 -34.28
N TYR A 4 30.46 -18.33 -33.93
CA TYR A 4 29.89 -17.09 -33.47
C TYR A 4 30.05 -17.04 -31.94
N LEU A 5 31.15 -16.44 -31.51
CA LEU A 5 31.29 -15.82 -30.19
C LEU A 5 30.66 -14.43 -30.32
N ILE A 6 29.69 -14.07 -29.47
CA ILE A 6 29.50 -12.71 -28.94
C ILE A 6 28.46 -12.71 -27.81
N VAL A 7 28.99 -12.40 -26.62
CA VAL A 7 28.41 -11.62 -25.51
C VAL A 7 27.16 -12.17 -24.82
N ALA A 8 27.42 -13.05 -23.84
CA ALA A 8 26.54 -13.21 -22.68
C ALA A 8 26.62 -11.91 -21.85
N MET A 9 25.61 -11.05 -22.01
CA MET A 9 25.44 -9.83 -21.24
C MET A 9 24.93 -10.19 -19.84
N THR A 10 25.85 -10.18 -18.88
CA THR A 10 25.62 -10.37 -17.46
C THR A 10 24.73 -9.24 -16.94
N GLY A 11 23.43 -9.52 -16.78
CA GLY A 11 22.46 -8.62 -16.15
C GLY A 11 22.32 -8.93 -14.66
N LEU A 12 23.08 -8.22 -13.84
CA LEU A 12 22.91 -8.15 -12.38
C LEU A 12 21.51 -7.64 -12.03
N ILE A 13 20.61 -8.53 -11.59
CA ILE A 13 19.39 -8.13 -10.87
C ILE A 13 19.07 -9.13 -9.75
N ALA A 14 20.00 -9.30 -8.82
CA ALA A 14 19.66 -9.77 -7.48
C ALA A 14 19.62 -8.53 -6.58
N GLY A 15 18.44 -7.91 -6.52
CA GLY A 15 18.16 -6.78 -5.64
C GLY A 15 18.45 -7.12 -4.18
N CYS A 16 18.91 -6.11 -3.45
CA CYS A 16 19.45 -6.16 -2.10
C CYS A 16 18.59 -6.97 -1.12
N ALA A 17 19.14 -8.07 -0.61
CA ALA A 17 18.79 -8.59 0.71
C ALA A 17 19.65 -7.84 1.75
N THR A 18 19.24 -6.63 2.12
CA THR A 18 19.69 -5.98 3.36
C THR A 18 18.50 -5.92 4.31
N THR A 19 18.29 -7.01 5.04
CA THR A 19 17.49 -7.03 6.26
C THR A 19 18.25 -6.26 7.34
N ASN A 20 18.21 -4.93 7.28
CA ASN A 20 18.44 -4.10 8.46
C ASN A 20 17.09 -3.88 9.13
N SER A 21 16.64 -4.89 9.88
CA SER A 21 15.51 -4.79 10.80
C SER A 21 15.95 -4.00 12.04
N SER A 22 16.22 -2.71 11.86
CA SER A 22 16.19 -1.76 12.98
C SER A 22 14.71 -1.53 13.29
N ALA A 23 14.18 -2.24 14.29
CA ALA A 23 12.83 -1.97 14.77
C ALA A 23 12.72 -0.46 15.12
N PRO A 24 11.75 0.29 14.59
CA PRO A 24 11.59 1.68 14.94
C PRO A 24 11.18 1.76 16.41
N THR A 25 12.05 2.30 17.27
CA THR A 25 11.73 2.66 18.66
C THR A 25 11.03 4.02 18.68
N GLY A 26 9.81 4.07 18.18
CA GLY A 26 8.91 5.22 18.22
C GLY A 26 7.46 4.80 17.97
N PRO A 27 6.45 5.62 18.30
CA PRO A 27 5.07 5.31 17.96
C PRO A 27 4.97 5.20 16.43
N GLU A 28 4.75 3.99 15.93
CA GLU A 28 4.68 3.70 14.51
C GLU A 28 3.53 4.50 13.88
N GLN A 29 3.83 5.32 12.87
CA GLN A 29 2.83 6.14 12.21
C GLN A 29 1.85 5.23 11.45
N GLY A 30 0.55 5.41 11.69
CA GLY A 30 -0.48 4.68 10.95
C GLY A 30 -0.85 5.38 9.64
N ILE A 31 -1.00 4.62 8.57
CA ILE A 31 -1.50 5.08 7.27
C ILE A 31 -2.88 4.47 7.02
N TRP A 32 -3.83 5.30 6.60
CA TRP A 32 -5.16 4.85 6.22
C TRP A 32 -5.15 4.21 4.83
N LEU A 33 -5.56 2.94 4.74
CA LEU A 33 -5.75 2.22 3.49
C LEU A 33 -7.23 1.98 3.24
N ARG A 34 -7.64 1.99 1.96
CA ARG A 34 -8.99 1.59 1.57
C ARG A 34 -9.12 0.08 1.48
N THR A 35 -10.21 -0.48 1.99
CA THR A 35 -10.49 -1.92 1.98
C THR A 35 -10.93 -2.46 0.62
N ASP A 36 -11.26 -1.57 -0.32
CA ASP A 36 -11.56 -1.93 -1.71
C ASP A 36 -10.29 -2.11 -2.58
N GLY A 37 -9.10 -1.96 -2.00
CA GLY A 37 -7.82 -2.10 -2.72
C GLY A 37 -7.44 -0.88 -3.56
N GLN A 38 -8.33 0.11 -3.72
CA GLN A 38 -8.02 1.30 -4.47
C GLN A 38 -7.15 2.27 -3.65
N SER A 39 -6.39 3.13 -4.36
CA SER A 39 -5.50 4.10 -3.72
C SER A 39 -5.61 5.45 -4.41
N GLY A 40 -5.53 6.52 -3.61
CA GLY A 40 -5.42 7.90 -4.11
C GLY A 40 -4.08 8.23 -4.76
N ARG A 41 -3.06 7.35 -4.65
CA ARG A 41 -1.68 7.63 -5.14
C ARG A 41 -1.63 8.09 -6.60
N ASN A 42 -2.44 7.46 -7.45
CA ASN A 42 -2.54 7.79 -8.88
C ASN A 42 -3.99 8.15 -9.28
N ASN A 43 -4.84 8.48 -8.30
CA ASN A 43 -6.24 8.81 -8.52
C ASN A 43 -6.63 10.03 -7.65
N PRO A 44 -6.65 11.25 -8.23
CA PRO A 44 -6.90 12.46 -7.46
C PRO A 44 -8.31 12.52 -6.87
N VAL A 45 -9.29 11.84 -7.48
CA VAL A 45 -10.65 11.75 -6.95
C VAL A 45 -10.66 10.98 -5.63
N LEU A 46 -9.96 9.86 -5.56
CA LEU A 46 -9.85 9.08 -4.32
C LEU A 46 -8.99 9.76 -3.26
N ALA A 47 -7.98 10.53 -3.67
CA ALA A 47 -7.21 11.36 -2.74
C ALA A 47 -8.11 12.44 -2.11
N GLN A 48 -8.90 13.15 -2.92
CA GLN A 48 -9.86 14.13 -2.42
C GLN A 48 -10.94 13.50 -1.53
N GLN A 49 -11.44 12.32 -1.91
CA GLN A 49 -12.43 11.58 -1.12
C GLN A 49 -11.89 11.23 0.27
N PHE A 50 -10.62 10.81 0.36
CA PHE A 50 -9.99 10.54 1.65
C PHE A 50 -9.98 11.77 2.56
N GLU A 51 -9.65 12.96 2.04
CA GLU A 51 -9.66 14.18 2.86
C GLU A 51 -11.07 14.55 3.34
N VAL A 52 -12.09 14.41 2.48
CA VAL A 52 -13.50 14.62 2.86
C VAL A 52 -13.92 13.63 3.96
N ASP A 53 -13.58 12.36 3.81
CA ASP A 53 -13.96 11.29 4.73
C ASP A 53 -13.25 11.44 6.08
N LYS A 54 -11.96 11.76 6.05
CA LYS A 54 -11.16 12.04 7.23
C LYS A 54 -11.69 13.27 7.97
N ALA A 55 -12.03 14.34 7.26
CA ALA A 55 -12.62 15.54 7.88
C ALA A 55 -13.98 15.22 8.54
N ALA A 56 -14.84 14.46 7.86
CA ALA A 56 -16.13 14.03 8.41
C ALA A 56 -15.98 13.12 9.64
N CYS A 57 -14.90 12.34 9.73
CA CYS A 57 -14.59 11.48 10.86
C CYS A 57 -13.71 12.13 11.93
N THR A 58 -13.37 13.42 11.79
CA THR A 58 -12.57 14.13 12.78
C THR A 58 -13.47 14.81 13.81
N TYR A 59 -13.25 14.50 15.08
CA TYR A 59 -13.94 15.10 16.22
C TYR A 59 -12.90 15.58 17.23
N GLU A 60 -13.02 16.83 17.69
CA GLU A 60 -12.07 17.45 18.64
C GLU A 60 -10.58 17.32 18.22
N GLY A 61 -10.32 17.37 16.90
CA GLY A 61 -8.98 17.27 16.34
C GLY A 61 -8.42 15.84 16.23
N GLN A 62 -9.21 14.82 16.57
CA GLN A 62 -8.82 13.42 16.47
C GLN A 62 -9.67 12.68 15.42
N VAL A 63 -9.02 11.86 14.60
CA VAL A 63 -9.72 11.03 13.63
C VAL A 63 -10.32 9.81 14.33
N ASN A 64 -11.64 9.65 14.27
CA ASN A 64 -12.33 8.50 14.83
C ASN A 64 -12.14 7.26 13.94
N GLN A 65 -11.46 6.25 14.47
CA GLN A 65 -11.13 5.03 13.72
C GLN A 65 -12.37 4.22 13.33
N LEU A 66 -13.39 4.12 14.19
CA LEU A 66 -14.62 3.38 13.87
C LEU A 66 -15.37 4.05 12.71
N CYS A 67 -15.45 5.38 12.71
CA CYS A 67 -16.01 6.14 11.59
C CYS A 67 -15.27 5.86 10.28
N MET A 68 -13.94 5.88 10.30
CA MET A 68 -13.11 5.55 9.14
C MET A 68 -13.34 4.11 8.66
N THR A 69 -13.45 3.14 9.58
CA THR A 69 -13.77 1.74 9.26
C THR A 69 -15.14 1.59 8.61
N HIS A 70 -16.17 2.28 9.10
CA HIS A 70 -17.48 2.29 8.45
C HIS A 70 -17.45 2.88 7.03
N ARG A 71 -16.50 3.78 6.76
CA ARG A 71 -16.27 4.35 5.42
C ARG A 71 -15.35 3.50 4.54
N GLY A 72 -14.92 2.34 5.00
CA GLY A 72 -14.08 1.41 4.22
C GLY A 72 -12.58 1.72 4.31
N TYR A 73 -12.12 2.28 5.42
CA TYR A 73 -10.70 2.51 5.69
C TYR A 73 -10.19 1.70 6.89
N ILE A 74 -8.96 1.22 6.79
CA ILE A 74 -8.24 0.59 7.90
C ILE A 74 -6.95 1.35 8.18
N LEU A 75 -6.61 1.50 9.45
CA LEU A 75 -5.34 2.08 9.87
C LEU A 75 -4.30 0.98 9.90
N VAL A 76 -3.23 1.14 9.12
CA VAL A 76 -2.16 0.14 8.99
C VAL A 76 -0.84 0.78 9.41
N PRO A 77 -0.02 0.10 10.23
CA PRO A 77 1.29 0.62 10.59
C PRO A 77 2.17 0.84 9.36
N GLN A 78 2.93 1.94 9.29
CA GLN A 78 3.66 2.36 8.09
C GLN A 78 4.53 1.24 7.48
N SER A 79 5.14 0.40 8.31
CA SER A 79 5.98 -0.73 7.86
C SER A 79 5.20 -1.80 7.08
N GLN A 80 3.89 -1.91 7.32
CA GLN A 80 3.02 -2.95 6.76
C GLN A 80 2.14 -2.45 5.61
N VAL A 81 2.18 -1.16 5.30
CA VAL A 81 1.27 -0.51 4.34
C VAL A 81 1.35 -1.13 2.96
N GLU A 82 2.55 -1.32 2.42
CA GLU A 82 2.72 -1.85 1.06
C GLU A 82 2.25 -3.31 0.98
N ALA A 83 2.61 -4.14 1.96
CA ALA A 83 2.17 -5.53 2.03
C ALA A 83 0.64 -5.63 2.14
N LYS A 84 0.03 -4.87 3.04
CA LYS A 84 -1.43 -4.89 3.23
C LYS A 84 -2.16 -4.30 2.03
N ALA A 85 -1.63 -3.26 1.39
CA ALA A 85 -2.23 -2.69 0.19
C ALA A 85 -2.19 -3.67 -0.99
N ALA A 86 -1.11 -4.43 -1.15
CA ALA A 86 -1.03 -5.49 -2.16
C ALA A 86 -2.05 -6.61 -1.92
N GLU A 87 -2.20 -7.06 -0.66
CA GLU A 87 -3.22 -8.05 -0.27
C GLU A 87 -4.64 -7.58 -0.60
N LEU A 88 -4.98 -6.34 -0.26
CA LEU A 88 -6.32 -5.78 -0.51
C LEU A 88 -6.61 -5.64 -2.02
N ARG A 89 -5.61 -5.28 -2.83
CA ARG A 89 -5.74 -5.24 -4.30
C ARG A 89 -6.00 -6.62 -4.87
N ALA A 90 -5.19 -7.61 -4.50
CA ALA A 90 -5.38 -8.98 -4.95
C ALA A 90 -6.77 -9.53 -4.55
N ALA A 91 -7.22 -9.22 -3.34
CA ALA A 91 -8.56 -9.59 -2.88
C ALA A 91 -9.68 -8.86 -3.65
N ALA A 92 -9.47 -7.62 -4.09
CA ALA A 92 -10.42 -6.89 -4.92
C ALA A 92 -10.51 -7.48 -6.33
N GLU A 93 -9.37 -7.80 -6.94
CA GLU A 93 -9.29 -8.47 -8.24
C GLU A 93 -9.98 -9.84 -8.22
N ALA A 94 -9.71 -10.65 -7.20
CA ALA A 94 -10.35 -11.96 -7.03
C ALA A 94 -11.88 -11.87 -6.89
N ARG A 95 -12.38 -10.87 -6.15
CA ARG A 95 -13.82 -10.57 -6.03
C ARG A 95 -14.44 -10.10 -7.34
N GLY A 96 -13.70 -9.35 -8.14
CA GLY A 96 -14.14 -8.90 -9.47
C GLY A 96 -14.21 -10.03 -10.50
N ALA A 97 -13.34 -11.05 -10.37
CA ALA A 97 -13.30 -12.20 -11.28
C ALA A 97 -14.39 -13.25 -11.03
N THR A 98 -15.19 -13.11 -9.96
CA THR A 98 -16.26 -14.05 -9.59
C THR A 98 -17.66 -13.63 -10.08
N TYR A 99 -17.76 -12.51 -10.77
CA TYR A 99 -18.99 -11.98 -11.40
C TYR A 99 -18.83 -11.95 -12.93
#